data_AF-A0A377BIR3-F1
#
_entry.id   AF-A0A377BIR3-F1
#
_cell.length_a   1.000
_cell.length_b   1.000
_cell.length_c   1.000
_cell.angle_alpha   90.00
_cell.angle_beta   90.00
_cell.angle_gamma   90.00
#
_symmetry.space_group_name_H-M   'P 1'
#
loop_
_entity.id
_entity.type
_entity.pdbx_description
1 polymer ?
#
loop_
_entity_poly.entity_id
_entity_poly.type
_entity_poly.pdbx_seq_one_letter_code
_entity_poly.pdbx_strand_id
1 'polypeptide(L)'
;MQIPDAVEVMSRYPFELSGGMRQRVMIALAFSCEPQLIIADEPTTALDVTVQLQVLRLLKHKARASGTAVLFISHDMAVVSQLCDSVYVMYAGSVIESGVTADVIHHPRHPYTIGLLQCAPEHGVPRQLLPAIPGRYQTSPICLTAALFAIVAMRQVHSVKTSRR
;
A
#
# COMPACT_ATOMS: atom_id res chain seq x y z
N MET A 1 19.90 -0.25 -4.30
CA MET A 1 18.71 -0.37 -5.17
C MET A 1 19.17 -1.04 -6.46
N GLN A 2 18.48 -2.04 -7.00
CA GLN A 2 18.85 -2.64 -8.28
C GLN A 2 18.24 -1.81 -9.42
N ILE A 3 18.98 -0.79 -9.86
CA ILE A 3 18.69 0.02 -11.06
C ILE A 3 19.78 -0.36 -12.07
N PRO A 4 19.43 -1.03 -13.19
CA PRO A 4 20.37 -1.29 -14.28
C PRO A 4 20.99 0.01 -14.77
N ASP A 5 22.30 0.02 -14.99
CA ASP A 5 23.06 1.15 -15.55
C ASP A 5 22.73 2.49 -14.89
N ALA A 6 22.79 2.52 -13.55
CA ALA A 6 22.38 3.67 -12.73
C ALA A 6 23.01 5.00 -13.17
N VAL A 7 24.26 4.99 -13.65
CA VAL A 7 24.97 6.18 -14.16
C VAL A 7 24.26 6.76 -15.37
N GLU A 8 23.81 5.91 -16.30
CA GLU A 8 23.08 6.34 -17.49
C GLU A 8 21.67 6.82 -17.11
N VAL A 9 21.00 6.09 -16.20
CA VAL A 9 19.67 6.47 -15.71
C VAL A 9 19.68 7.85 -15.04
N MET A 10 20.76 8.27 -14.38
CA MET A 10 20.87 9.62 -13.80
C MET A 10 20.87 10.74 -14.85
N SER A 11 21.25 10.44 -16.09
CA SER A 11 21.26 11.40 -17.20
C SER A 11 19.95 11.45 -17.99
N ARG A 12 19.02 10.51 -17.74
CA ARG A 12 17.75 10.39 -18.45
C ARG A 12 16.64 11.22 -17.79
N TYR A 13 15.72 11.74 -18.60
CA TYR A 13 14.53 12.42 -18.13
C TYR A 13 13.45 11.43 -17.64
N PRO A 14 12.55 11.84 -16.73
CA PRO A 14 11.50 10.97 -16.21
C PRO A 14 10.61 10.32 -17.28
N PHE A 15 10.35 11.02 -18.40
CA PHE A 15 9.53 10.48 -19.50
C PHE A 15 10.25 9.42 -20.35
N GLU A 16 11.57 9.29 -20.22
CA GLU A 16 12.39 8.28 -20.90
C GLU A 16 12.47 6.97 -20.10
N LEU A 17 11.88 6.94 -18.90
CA LEU A 17 11.90 5.82 -17.98
C LEU A 17 10.56 5.06 -18.00
N SER A 18 10.64 3.72 -18.05
CA SER A 18 9.46 2.88 -17.84
C SER A 18 8.83 3.15 -16.47
N GLY A 19 7.53 2.89 -16.31
CA GLY A 19 6.83 3.11 -15.03
C GLY A 19 7.53 2.41 -13.86
N GLY A 20 7.94 1.15 -14.05
CA GLY A 20 8.71 0.40 -13.06
C GLY A 20 10.08 1.00 -12.75
N MET A 21 10.76 1.58 -13.76
CA MET A 21 12.05 2.25 -13.54
C MET A 21 11.87 3.56 -12.77
N ARG A 22 10.88 4.38 -13.12
CA ARG A 22 10.51 5.59 -12.38
C ARG A 22 10.24 5.28 -10.92
N GLN A 23 9.47 4.22 -10.65
CA GLN A 23 9.16 3.84 -9.29
C GLN A 23 10.39 3.32 -8.51
N ARG A 24 11.30 2.59 -9.16
CA ARG A 24 12.58 2.21 -8.54
C ARG A 24 13.45 3.43 -8.23
N VAL A 25 13.49 4.43 -9.10
CA VAL A 25 14.16 5.70 -8.83
C VAL A 25 13.51 6.42 -7.64
N MET A 26 12.18 6.52 -7.61
CA MET A 26 11.44 7.14 -6.50
C MET A 26 11.70 6.45 -5.15
N ILE A 27 11.75 5.11 -5.13
CA ILE A 27 12.09 4.37 -3.91
C ILE A 27 13.55 4.63 -3.52
N ALA A 28 14.49 4.65 -4.48
CA ALA A 28 15.88 4.98 -4.19
C ALA A 28 16.00 6.39 -3.55
N LEU A 29 15.27 7.37 -4.11
CA LEU A 29 15.19 8.73 -3.56
C LEU A 29 14.61 8.72 -2.15
N ALA A 30 13.51 8.00 -1.92
CA ALA A 30 12.90 7.89 -0.59
C ALA A 30 13.86 7.33 0.46
N PHE A 31 14.72 6.37 0.09
CA PHE A 31 15.72 5.79 0.99
C PHE A 31 17.07 6.53 1.04
N SER A 32 17.27 7.57 0.24
CA SER A 32 18.58 8.25 0.11
C SER A 32 19.05 8.90 1.43
N CYS A 33 18.11 9.34 2.27
CA CYS A 33 18.39 9.98 3.55
C CYS A 33 18.21 9.06 4.77
N GLU A 34 18.21 7.74 4.57
CA GLU A 34 18.00 6.74 5.65
C GLU A 34 16.81 7.09 6.57
N PRO A 35 15.60 7.24 6.01
CA PRO A 35 14.46 7.72 6.79
C PRO A 35 14.05 6.73 7.87
N GLN A 36 13.53 7.26 8.98
CA GLN A 36 12.90 6.45 10.03
C GLN A 36 11.50 5.97 9.62
N LEU A 37 10.82 6.70 8.73
CA LEU A 37 9.46 6.39 8.25
C LEU A 37 9.34 6.71 6.75
N ILE A 38 8.73 5.80 6.00
CA ILE A 38 8.29 6.03 4.62
C ILE A 38 6.77 5.95 4.57
N ILE A 39 6.15 6.93 3.91
CA ILE A 39 4.72 6.90 3.57
C ILE A 39 4.61 6.60 2.08
N ALA A 40 3.96 5.49 1.76
CA ALA A 40 3.76 5.02 0.40
C ALA A 40 2.27 5.14 0.07
N ASP A 41 1.89 6.26 -0.57
CA ASP A 41 0.53 6.55 -0.98
C ASP A 41 0.25 6.00 -2.37
N GLU A 42 -0.61 4.99 -2.46
CA GLU A 42 -0.94 4.24 -3.67
C GLU A 42 0.30 3.98 -4.55
N PRO A 43 1.36 3.38 -4.00
CA PRO A 43 2.68 3.43 -4.61
C PRO A 43 2.75 2.69 -5.93
N THR A 44 1.75 1.86 -6.28
CA THR A 44 1.75 0.96 -7.42
C THR A 44 0.69 1.29 -8.46
N THR A 45 0.05 2.46 -8.34
CA THR A 45 -0.86 2.93 -9.40
C THR A 45 -0.11 3.01 -10.72
N ALA A 46 -0.72 2.52 -11.80
CA ALA A 46 -0.17 2.48 -13.16
C ALA A 46 1.00 1.50 -13.41
N LEU A 47 1.22 0.50 -12.54
CA LEU A 47 2.10 -0.63 -12.84
C LEU A 47 1.34 -1.89 -13.25
N ASP A 48 1.98 -2.73 -14.07
CA ASP A 48 1.58 -4.12 -14.27
C ASP A 48 1.69 -4.92 -12.95
N VAL A 49 0.77 -5.85 -12.72
CA VAL A 49 0.67 -6.68 -11.50
C VAL A 49 2.00 -7.39 -11.17
N THR A 50 2.73 -7.82 -12.19
CA THR A 50 4.03 -8.50 -12.02
C THR A 50 5.10 -7.55 -11.49
N VAL A 51 5.15 -6.32 -12.02
CA VAL A 51 6.14 -5.30 -11.63
C VAL A 51 5.82 -4.74 -10.25
N GLN A 52 4.53 -4.54 -9.95
CA GLN A 52 4.03 -4.10 -8.64
C GLN A 52 4.56 -4.98 -7.51
N LEU A 53 4.40 -6.30 -7.60
CA LEU A 53 4.88 -7.23 -6.57
C LEU A 53 6.41 -7.17 -6.39
N GLN A 54 7.16 -7.07 -7.49
CA GLN A 54 8.63 -6.97 -7.42
C GLN A 54 9.07 -5.70 -6.69
N VAL A 55 8.45 -4.57 -7.02
CA VAL A 55 8.80 -3.27 -6.44
C VAL A 55 8.42 -3.21 -4.96
N LEU A 56 7.24 -3.71 -4.60
CA LEU A 56 6.78 -3.77 -3.21
C LEU A 56 7.65 -4.70 -2.35
N ARG A 57 8.05 -5.87 -2.87
CA ARG A 57 8.99 -6.78 -2.20
C ARG A 57 10.34 -6.14 -1.95
N LEU A 58 10.84 -5.37 -2.93
CA LEU A 58 12.10 -4.64 -2.81
C LEU A 58 12.02 -3.58 -1.70
N LEU A 59 10.92 -2.80 -1.67
CA LEU A 59 10.66 -1.83 -0.60
C LEU A 59 10.61 -2.53 0.77
N LYS A 60 9.84 -3.62 0.89
CA LYS A 60 9.75 -4.46 2.10
C LYS A 60 11.11 -4.96 2.58
N HIS A 61 11.96 -5.42 1.66
CA HIS A 61 13.28 -5.92 1.99
C HIS A 61 14.21 -4.79 2.46
N LYS A 62 14.24 -3.67 1.73
CA LYS A 62 15.08 -2.52 2.07
C LYS A 62 14.68 -1.90 3.41
N ALA A 63 13.38 -1.69 3.64
CA ALA A 63 12.85 -1.18 4.90
C ALA A 63 13.24 -2.06 6.09
N ARG A 64 13.17 -3.40 5.93
CA ARG A 64 13.60 -4.33 6.97
C ARG A 64 15.10 -4.24 7.23
N ALA A 65 15.92 -4.11 6.20
CA ALA A 65 17.36 -4.00 6.33
C ALA A 65 17.81 -2.69 6.97
N SER A 66 17.10 -1.59 6.75
CA SER A 66 17.42 -0.27 7.32
C SER A 66 16.72 0.03 8.64
N GLY A 67 15.80 -0.82 9.11
CA GLY A 67 14.98 -0.53 10.29
C GLY A 67 13.98 0.61 10.07
N THR A 68 13.63 0.89 8.81
CA THR A 68 12.68 1.95 8.43
C THR A 68 11.25 1.44 8.59
N ALA A 69 10.41 2.18 9.30
CA ALA A 69 8.97 1.92 9.35
C ALA A 69 8.31 2.29 8.01
N VAL A 70 7.25 1.58 7.62
CA VAL A 70 6.53 1.88 6.37
C VAL A 70 5.03 1.95 6.63
N LEU A 71 4.45 3.07 6.24
CA LEU A 71 3.01 3.27 6.15
C LEU A 71 2.59 3.12 4.69
N PHE A 72 1.81 2.09 4.40
CA PHE A 72 1.22 1.88 3.08
C PHE A 72 -0.22 2.39 3.08
N ILE A 73 -0.59 3.12 2.04
CA ILE A 73 -1.98 3.50 1.76
C ILE A 73 -2.33 2.84 0.44
N SER A 74 -3.36 2.00 0.46
CA SER A 74 -3.85 1.35 -0.74
C SER A 74 -5.34 1.04 -0.65
N HIS A 75 -5.99 0.84 -1.77
CA HIS A 75 -7.32 0.25 -1.85
C HIS A 75 -7.29 -1.28 -2.13
N ASP A 76 -6.11 -1.86 -2.36
CA ASP A 76 -5.96 -3.28 -2.72
C ASP A 76 -5.61 -4.15 -1.49
N MET A 77 -6.58 -4.96 -1.05
CA MET A 77 -6.41 -5.86 0.09
C MET A 77 -5.41 -7.00 -0.17
N ALA A 78 -5.25 -7.44 -1.44
CA ALA A 78 -4.29 -8.50 -1.79
C ALA A 78 -2.83 -8.03 -1.65
N VAL A 79 -2.58 -6.73 -1.86
CA VAL A 79 -1.28 -6.11 -1.59
C VAL A 79 -1.04 -5.98 -0.09
N VAL A 80 -2.04 -5.49 0.63
CA VAL A 80 -1.98 -5.28 2.09
C VAL A 80 -1.68 -6.60 2.81
N SER A 81 -2.37 -7.67 2.43
CA SER A 81 -2.23 -9.01 3.03
C SER A 81 -0.81 -9.58 2.96
N GLN A 82 -0.07 -9.28 1.89
CA GLN A 82 1.26 -9.83 1.66
C GLN A 82 2.38 -9.00 2.33
N LEU A 83 2.11 -7.72 2.57
CA LEU A 83 3.16 -6.77 2.89
C LEU A 83 3.12 -6.26 4.32
N CYS A 84 1.94 -6.14 4.93
CA CYS A 84 1.74 -5.37 6.15
C CYS A 84 1.45 -6.25 7.37
N ASP A 85 1.93 -5.81 8.53
CA ASP A 85 1.76 -6.54 9.80
C ASP A 85 0.43 -6.15 10.49
N SER A 86 0.01 -4.89 10.33
CA SER A 86 -1.26 -4.37 10.83
C SER A 86 -1.99 -3.55 9.78
N VAL A 87 -3.31 -3.46 9.90
CA VAL A 87 -4.17 -2.77 8.95
C VAL A 87 -5.22 -1.92 9.67
N TYR A 88 -5.54 -0.78 9.07
CA TYR A 88 -6.62 0.13 9.44
C TYR A 88 -7.50 0.33 8.20
N VAL A 89 -8.75 -0.10 8.29
CA VAL A 89 -9.74 0.09 7.24
C VAL A 89 -10.43 1.42 7.50
N MET A 90 -10.38 2.33 6.54
CA MET A 90 -11.06 3.61 6.60
C MET A 90 -12.26 3.66 5.65
N TYR A 91 -13.31 4.33 6.11
CA TYR A 91 -14.47 4.69 5.31
C TYR A 91 -14.90 6.11 5.67
N ALA A 92 -15.09 6.95 4.65
CA ALA A 92 -15.50 8.35 4.81
C ALA A 92 -14.64 9.14 5.83
N GLY A 93 -13.32 8.93 5.82
CA GLY A 93 -12.37 9.60 6.72
C GLY A 93 -12.34 9.07 8.16
N SER A 94 -13.09 8.01 8.48
CA SER A 94 -13.09 7.38 9.81
C SER A 94 -12.50 5.97 9.76
N VAL A 95 -11.69 5.61 10.76
CA VAL A 95 -11.26 4.22 10.95
C VAL A 95 -12.45 3.42 11.48
N ILE A 96 -12.88 2.43 10.71
CA ILE A 96 -14.03 1.59 11.03
C ILE A 96 -13.61 0.21 11.54
N GLU A 97 -12.40 -0.24 11.21
CA GLU A 97 -11.84 -1.50 11.68
C GLU A 97 -10.31 -1.41 11.69
N SER A 98 -9.67 -2.05 12.67
CA SER A 98 -8.22 -2.11 12.75
C SER A 98 -7.76 -3.36 13.50
N GLY A 99 -6.56 -3.84 13.19
CA GLY A 99 -6.00 -5.01 13.85
C GLY A 99 -4.78 -5.58 13.13
N VAL A 100 -4.36 -6.77 13.55
CA VAL A 100 -3.38 -7.57 12.83
C VAL A 100 -3.96 -7.89 11.45
N THR A 101 -3.14 -7.76 10.40
CA THR A 101 -3.59 -7.94 9.01
C THR A 101 -4.30 -9.29 8.81
N ALA A 102 -3.76 -10.36 9.38
CA ALA A 102 -4.35 -11.69 9.30
C ALA A 102 -5.76 -11.76 9.93
N ASP A 103 -5.96 -11.12 11.08
CA ASP A 103 -7.26 -11.16 11.78
C ASP A 103 -8.32 -10.37 11.01
N VAL A 104 -7.98 -9.18 10.52
CA VAL A 104 -8.92 -8.33 9.77
C VAL A 104 -9.30 -8.96 8.43
N ILE A 105 -8.39 -9.72 7.80
CA ILE A 105 -8.65 -10.39 6.52
C ILE A 105 -9.44 -11.68 6.70
N HIS A 106 -9.10 -12.52 7.68
CA HIS A 106 -9.72 -13.83 7.86
C HIS A 106 -10.97 -13.79 8.74
N HIS A 107 -11.06 -12.83 9.66
CA HIS A 107 -12.17 -12.67 10.59
C HIS A 107 -12.66 -11.20 10.63
N PRO A 108 -13.06 -10.62 9.48
CA PRO A 108 -13.56 -9.26 9.41
C PRO A 108 -14.84 -9.10 10.25
N ARG A 109 -14.91 -8.06 11.07
CA ARG A 109 -16.06 -7.78 11.94
C ARG A 109 -16.98 -6.71 11.38
N HIS A 110 -16.43 -5.72 10.68
CA HIS A 110 -17.23 -4.60 10.19
C HIS A 110 -17.92 -4.96 8.86
N PRO A 111 -19.23 -4.70 8.68
CA PRO A 111 -19.96 -5.04 7.45
C PRO A 111 -19.32 -4.51 6.17
N TYR A 112 -18.73 -3.32 6.24
CA TYR A 112 -18.00 -2.74 5.11
C TYR A 112 -16.71 -3.51 4.79
N THR A 113 -15.93 -3.93 5.79
CA THR A 113 -14.71 -4.73 5.57
C THR A 113 -15.06 -6.08 4.95
N ILE A 114 -16.15 -6.70 5.42
CA ILE A 114 -16.71 -7.93 4.83
C ILE A 114 -17.05 -7.69 3.35
N GLY A 115 -17.77 -6.60 3.05
CA GLY A 115 -18.11 -6.21 1.69
C GLY A 115 -16.87 -5.99 0.82
N LEU A 116 -15.85 -5.29 1.32
CA LEU A 116 -14.60 -5.04 0.59
C LEU A 116 -13.90 -6.35 0.20
N LEU A 117 -13.82 -7.31 1.13
CA LEU A 117 -13.21 -8.61 0.89
C LEU A 117 -14.01 -9.44 -0.14
N GLN A 118 -15.35 -9.37 -0.08
CA GLN A 118 -16.22 -10.04 -1.04
C GLN A 118 -16.19 -9.41 -2.45
N CYS A 119 -15.87 -8.12 -2.55
CA CYS A 119 -15.67 -7.44 -3.82
C CYS A 119 -14.31 -7.75 -4.47
N ALA A 120 -13.36 -8.33 -3.73
CA ALA A 120 -12.05 -8.67 -4.27
C ALA A 120 -12.12 -9.99 -5.05
N PRO A 121 -11.52 -10.07 -6.25
CA PRO A 121 -11.54 -11.30 -7.04
C PRO A 121 -10.73 -12.41 -6.34
N GLU A 122 -11.38 -13.53 -6.02
CA GLU A 122 -10.68 -14.74 -5.59
C GLU A 122 -9.86 -15.30 -6.76
N HIS A 123 -8.56 -15.50 -6.53
CA HIS A 123 -7.66 -16.12 -7.51
C HIS A 123 -8.05 -17.60 -7.69
N GLY A 124 -8.91 -17.90 -8.68
CA GLY A 124 -9.07 -19.27 -9.20
C GLY A 124 -10.48 -19.88 -9.16
N VAL A 125 -11.51 -19.16 -8.71
CA VAL A 125 -12.90 -19.68 -8.70
C VAL A 125 -13.67 -19.12 -9.92
N PRO A 126 -14.52 -19.91 -10.63
CA PRO A 126 -15.22 -19.44 -11.82
C PRO A 126 -16.10 -18.21 -11.53
N ARG A 127 -16.10 -17.26 -12.48
CA ARG A 127 -16.84 -15.97 -12.49
C ARG A 127 -18.28 -16.11 -11.98
N GLN A 128 -18.49 -15.90 -10.68
CA GLN A 128 -19.74 -15.36 -10.18
C GLN A 128 -19.66 -13.83 -10.22
N LEU A 129 -20.81 -13.18 -10.41
CA LEU A 129 -20.90 -11.72 -10.31
C LEU A 129 -20.43 -11.31 -8.91
N LEU A 130 -19.38 -10.48 -8.84
CA LEU A 130 -18.92 -9.93 -7.58
C LEU A 130 -20.04 -9.05 -7.00
N PRO A 131 -20.47 -9.29 -5.74
CA PRO A 131 -21.46 -8.44 -5.12
C PRO A 131 -20.87 -7.03 -4.97
N ALA A 132 -21.60 -6.00 -5.42
CA ALA A 132 -21.23 -4.62 -5.15
C ALA A 132 -21.80 -4.20 -3.80
N ILE A 133 -21.04 -3.46 -3.00
CA ILE A 133 -21.56 -2.86 -1.76
C ILE A 133 -22.63 -1.83 -2.14
N PRO A 134 -23.90 -2.02 -1.75
CA PRO A 134 -24.97 -1.08 -2.10
C PRO A 134 -24.82 0.22 -1.33
N GLY A 135 -24.91 1.36 -2.02
CA GLY A 135 -24.89 2.69 -1.42
C GLY A 135 -24.21 3.75 -2.29
N ARG A 136 -24.58 5.02 -2.11
CA ARG A 136 -23.78 6.16 -2.59
C ARG A 136 -23.03 6.74 -1.39
N TYR A 137 -21.75 7.04 -1.57
CA TYR A 137 -20.98 7.73 -0.54
C TYR A 137 -21.58 9.14 -0.32
N GLN A 138 -21.68 9.56 0.93
CA GLN A 138 -21.99 10.96 1.24
C GLN A 138 -20.74 11.79 0.93
N THR A 139 -20.77 12.60 -0.13
CA THR A 139 -19.72 13.58 -0.40
C THR A 139 -19.75 14.65 0.68
N SER A 140 -18.78 14.61 1.60
CA SER A 140 -18.50 15.78 2.45
C SER A 140 -17.58 16.73 1.66
N PRO A 141 -17.83 18.07 1.67
CA PRO A 141 -17.04 19.04 0.91
C PRO A 141 -15.55 19.11 1.31
N ILE A 142 -15.16 18.45 2.42
CA ILE A 142 -13.78 18.37 2.92
C ILE A 142 -13.06 17.11 2.40
N CYS A 143 -13.78 16.14 1.83
CA CYS A 143 -13.23 14.84 1.43
C CYS A 143 -12.74 14.85 -0.02
N LEU A 144 -11.65 15.59 -0.26
CA LEU A 144 -10.94 15.55 -1.54
C LEU A 144 -9.80 14.52 -1.47
N THR A 145 -9.84 13.58 -2.42
CA THR A 145 -8.70 12.95 -3.12
C THR A 145 -8.09 11.61 -2.72
N ALA A 146 -8.36 10.94 -1.59
CA ALA A 146 -7.86 9.54 -1.42
C ALA A 146 -8.57 8.72 -0.32
N ALA A 147 -9.02 9.38 0.75
CA ALA A 147 -9.45 8.73 2.00
C ALA A 147 -10.89 8.19 2.02
N LEU A 148 -11.59 8.16 0.88
CA LEU A 148 -12.99 7.74 0.85
C LEU A 148 -13.15 6.22 1.07
N PHE A 149 -12.17 5.43 0.60
CA PHE A 149 -12.09 3.96 0.73
C PHE A 149 -10.65 3.50 1.02
N ALA A 150 -9.88 4.27 1.79
CA ALA A 150 -8.46 3.98 2.00
C ALA A 150 -8.26 2.85 3.02
N ILE A 151 -7.43 1.87 2.67
CA ILE A 151 -6.85 0.94 3.63
C ILE A 151 -5.46 1.49 3.98
N VAL A 152 -5.31 1.90 5.23
CA VAL A 152 -4.03 2.34 5.78
C VAL A 152 -3.39 1.14 6.46
N ALA A 153 -2.36 0.59 5.86
CA ALA A 153 -1.67 -0.58 6.37
C ALA A 153 -0.30 -0.19 6.91
N MET A 154 -0.01 -0.59 8.15
CA MET A 154 1.22 -0.24 8.82
C MET A 154 2.15 -1.46 8.92
N ARG A 155 3.39 -1.25 8.50
CA ARG A 155 4.50 -2.17 8.71
C ARG A 155 5.40 -1.58 9.79
N GLN A 156 5.47 -2.23 10.94
CA GLN A 156 6.38 -1.87 12.02
C GLN A 156 7.58 -2.83 12.00
N VAL A 157 8.69 -2.39 11.43
CA VAL A 157 9.97 -3.07 11.62
C VAL A 157 10.45 -2.70 13.02
N HIS A 158 10.43 -3.66 13.94
CA HIS A 158 10.68 -3.50 15.39
C HIS A 158 11.57 -2.31 15.78
N SER A 159 11.05 -1.51 16.73
CA SER A 159 11.67 -0.37 17.41
C SER A 159 11.76 0.93 16.60
N VAL A 160 10.60 1.53 16.32
CA VAL A 160 10.48 2.97 16.59
C VAL A 160 10.75 3.10 18.09
N LYS A 161 12.00 3.42 18.44
CA LYS A 161 12.33 3.93 19.78
C LYS A 161 11.28 5.01 20.05
N THR A 162 10.35 4.70 20.93
CA THR A 162 9.40 5.63 21.49
C THR A 162 10.24 6.65 22.23
N SER A 163 10.70 7.67 21.52
CA SER A 163 11.25 8.89 22.08
C SER A 163 10.08 9.60 22.73
N ARG A 164 9.70 9.11 23.93
CA ARG A 164 9.09 9.95 24.95
C ARG A 164 10.05 11.12 25.15
N ARG A 165 9.64 12.30 24.71
CA ARG A 165 9.97 13.53 25.42
C ARG A 165 8.92 13.71 26.50
#